data_AF-A0A813UJN4-F1
#
_entry.id   AF-A0A813UJN4-F1
#
_cell.length_a   1.000
_cell.length_b   1.000
_cell.length_c   1.000
_cell.angle_alpha   90.00
_cell.angle_beta   90.00
_cell.angle_gamma   90.00
#
_symmetry.space_group_name_H-M   'P 1'
#
loop_
_entity.id
_entity.type
_entity.pdbx_description
1 polymer ?
#
loop_
_entity_poly.entity_id
_entity_poly.type
_entity_poly.pdbx_seq_one_letter_code
_entity_poly.pdbx_strand_id
1 'polypeptide(L)'
;MLLKIDQILDEIDETIDIVRGTLYFYHYKCDEQDDRGWGCGYRTLQTLCSWIINVKEEYSTSIVPSITKIQEILVDLEDKPVSFIKSKQWIGTCEATMILSQLYDVDCKIIHISNGYNLLNYMNLLSKHFHDFGSPVMMGGDADAASKCILAVRSNKQLLILDPHYSGPSFTSINKLRESGYLKWYNVPNDFVSSSFYNLCLPQLKKV
;
A
#
# COMPACT_ATOMS: atom_id res chain seq x y z
N MET A 1 -3.20 5.04 12.25
CA MET A 1 -3.95 6.33 12.24
C MET A 1 -5.03 6.28 11.16
N LEU A 2 -6.28 6.68 11.41
CA LEU A 2 -7.30 6.79 10.35
C LEU A 2 -6.98 7.98 9.45
N LEU A 3 -6.92 7.73 8.14
CA LEU A 3 -6.72 8.72 7.10
C LEU A 3 -8.00 8.87 6.29
N LYS A 4 -8.57 10.08 6.32
CA LYS A 4 -9.67 10.47 5.44
C LYS A 4 -9.08 11.13 4.21
N ILE A 5 -9.24 10.50 3.04
CA ILE A 5 -8.45 10.87 1.86
C ILE A 5 -8.82 12.26 1.32
N ASP A 6 -10.07 12.69 1.50
CA ASP A 6 -10.54 14.05 1.25
C ASP A 6 -9.79 15.13 2.05
N GLN A 7 -9.17 14.75 3.17
CA GLN A 7 -8.37 15.65 4.02
C GLN A 7 -6.86 15.56 3.73
N ILE A 8 -6.45 14.75 2.74
CA ILE A 8 -5.04 14.54 2.35
C ILE A 8 -4.63 15.45 1.18
N LEU A 9 -5.55 16.17 0.56
CA LEU A 9 -5.22 17.10 -0.51
C LEU A 9 -5.11 18.53 0.03
N ASP A 10 -4.03 19.21 -0.35
CA ASP A 10 -3.95 20.66 -0.26
C ASP A 10 -4.52 21.20 -1.59
N GLU A 11 -5.55 22.05 -1.54
CA GLU A 11 -6.15 22.75 -2.69
C GLU A 11 -5.11 23.58 -3.49
N ILE A 12 -5.23 23.97 -4.77
CA ILE A 12 -5.97 23.66 -6.00
C ILE A 12 -5.06 24.25 -7.09
N ASP A 13 -4.55 23.46 -8.04
CA ASP A 13 -4.11 23.98 -9.36
C ASP A 13 -3.77 22.84 -10.35
N GLU A 14 -3.49 21.64 -9.84
CA GLU A 14 -3.12 20.48 -10.66
C GLU A 14 -4.18 19.38 -10.63
N THR A 15 -4.33 18.65 -11.74
CA THR A 15 -5.16 17.45 -11.79
C THR A 15 -4.52 16.34 -10.96
N ILE A 16 -5.26 15.86 -9.96
CA ILE A 16 -4.85 14.79 -9.05
C ILE A 16 -5.86 13.65 -9.16
N ASP A 17 -5.39 12.46 -9.49
CA ASP A 17 -6.15 11.22 -9.35
C ASP A 17 -5.71 10.52 -8.07
N ILE A 18 -6.66 10.26 -7.17
CA ILE A 18 -6.38 9.83 -5.80
C ILE A 18 -7.29 8.68 -5.37
N VAL A 19 -6.84 7.90 -4.38
CA VAL A 19 -7.66 6.94 -3.64
C VAL A 19 -8.96 7.58 -3.16
N ARG A 20 -10.05 6.81 -3.15
CA ARG A 20 -11.37 7.27 -2.67
C ARG A 20 -11.75 6.55 -1.39
N GLY A 21 -12.27 7.27 -0.41
CA GLY A 21 -12.72 6.70 0.86
C GLY A 21 -11.76 6.97 2.02
N THR A 22 -11.67 6.03 2.95
CA THR A 22 -10.85 6.15 4.15
C THR A 22 -10.04 4.88 4.35
N LEU A 23 -8.87 4.99 4.96
CA LEU A 23 -8.01 3.86 5.28
C LEU A 23 -7.25 4.12 6.57
N TYR A 24 -6.73 3.08 7.19
CA TYR A 24 -5.83 3.21 8.31
C TYR A 24 -4.38 3.12 7.83
N PHE A 25 -3.55 4.04 8.29
CA PHE A 25 -2.11 3.94 8.17
C PHE A 25 -1.58 2.90 9.17
N TYR A 26 -1.20 1.74 8.65
CA TYR A 26 -0.44 0.70 9.35
C TYR A 26 1.05 0.89 9.08
N HIS A 27 1.86 0.74 10.11
CA HIS A 27 3.30 0.99 10.08
C HIS A 27 4.01 0.10 11.10
N TYR A 28 5.35 0.12 11.13
CA TYR A 28 6.10 -0.68 12.08
C TYR A 28 5.65 -0.46 13.52
N LYS A 29 5.55 -1.55 14.28
CA LYS A 29 5.21 -1.58 15.71
C LYS A 29 3.82 -1.02 16.06
N CYS A 30 2.92 -0.82 15.09
CA CYS A 30 1.61 -0.25 15.37
C CYS A 30 0.68 -1.16 16.20
N ASP A 31 1.00 -2.46 16.30
CA ASP A 31 0.27 -3.49 17.04
C ASP A 31 1.18 -4.25 18.02
N GLU A 32 2.15 -3.55 18.61
CA GLU A 32 3.11 -4.06 19.61
C GLU A 32 4.13 -5.09 19.09
N GLN A 33 3.95 -5.62 17.88
CA GLN A 33 4.92 -6.51 17.24
C GLN A 33 6.10 -5.71 16.67
N ASP A 34 7.33 -6.08 17.06
CA ASP A 34 8.54 -5.48 16.47
C ASP A 34 8.88 -6.12 15.12
N ASP A 35 8.32 -5.54 14.06
CA ASP A 35 8.44 -5.98 12.68
C ASP A 35 9.39 -5.11 11.85
N ARG A 36 10.21 -4.27 12.50
CA ARG A 36 11.18 -3.42 11.82
C ARG A 36 12.16 -4.26 10.99
N GLY A 37 12.35 -3.86 9.73
CA GLY A 37 13.29 -4.48 8.80
C GLY A 37 12.74 -5.65 8.00
N TRP A 38 11.50 -6.08 8.24
CA TRP A 38 10.88 -7.19 7.49
C TRP A 38 9.36 -7.08 7.31
N GLY A 39 8.70 -6.23 8.10
CA GLY A 39 7.24 -6.12 8.17
C GLY A 39 6.58 -5.21 7.14
N CYS A 40 7.34 -4.43 6.35
CA CYS A 40 6.77 -3.34 5.55
C CYS A 40 5.71 -3.81 4.54
N GLY A 41 5.91 -4.99 3.94
CA GLY A 41 4.94 -5.63 3.05
C GLY A 41 3.61 -5.92 3.76
N TYR A 42 3.68 -6.48 4.97
CA TYR A 42 2.50 -6.73 5.80
C TYR A 42 1.76 -5.45 6.18
N ARG A 43 2.48 -4.39 6.56
CA ARG A 43 1.86 -3.11 6.96
C ARG A 43 1.20 -2.40 5.77
N THR A 44 1.80 -2.51 4.60
CA THR A 44 1.18 -2.01 3.36
C THR A 44 -0.08 -2.81 3.04
N LEU A 45 -0.02 -4.14 3.13
CA LEU A 45 -1.18 -5.01 2.94
C LEU A 45 -2.30 -4.71 3.95
N GLN A 46 -1.99 -4.55 5.24
CA GLN A 46 -2.96 -4.16 6.26
C GLN A 46 -3.62 -2.82 5.96
N THR A 47 -2.86 -1.87 5.41
CA THR A 47 -3.40 -0.59 4.92
C THR A 47 -4.41 -0.82 3.79
N LEU A 48 -4.11 -1.67 2.81
CA LEU A 48 -5.03 -2.06 1.74
C LEU A 48 -6.28 -2.78 2.29
N CYS A 49 -6.12 -3.75 3.19
CA CYS A 49 -7.24 -4.45 3.85
C CYS A 49 -8.17 -3.47 4.56
N SER A 50 -7.60 -2.50 5.29
CA SER A 50 -8.38 -1.49 6.01
C SER A 50 -9.20 -0.60 5.08
N TRP A 51 -8.67 -0.30 3.89
CA TRP A 51 -9.39 0.44 2.86
C TRP A 51 -10.60 -0.37 2.36
N ILE A 52 -10.41 -1.65 2.04
CA ILE A 52 -11.49 -2.54 1.57
C ILE A 52 -12.62 -2.62 2.62
N ILE A 53 -12.26 -2.86 3.88
CA ILE A 53 -13.20 -2.91 5.01
C ILE A 53 -14.00 -1.62 5.14
N ASN A 54 -13.35 -0.46 4.95
CA ASN A 54 -14.00 0.84 5.08
C ASN A 54 -14.90 1.21 3.89
N VAL A 55 -14.69 0.65 2.70
CA VAL A 55 -15.44 1.01 1.48
C VAL A 55 -16.48 -0.02 1.06
N LYS A 56 -16.58 -1.16 1.76
CA LYS A 56 -17.53 -2.24 1.48
C LYS A 56 -18.30 -2.63 2.74
N GLU A 57 -19.61 -2.42 2.72
CA GLU A 57 -20.49 -2.73 3.85
C GLU A 57 -20.44 -4.21 4.25
N GLU A 58 -20.28 -5.12 3.28
CA GLU A 58 -20.17 -6.57 3.53
C GLU A 58 -18.96 -6.93 4.42
N TYR A 59 -17.91 -6.11 4.41
CA TYR A 59 -16.71 -6.30 5.23
C TYR A 59 -16.67 -5.38 6.46
N SER A 60 -17.72 -4.60 6.73
CA SER A 60 -17.73 -3.60 7.81
C SER A 60 -17.49 -4.16 9.21
N THR A 61 -17.79 -5.45 9.44
CA THR A 61 -17.52 -6.16 10.70
C THR A 61 -16.22 -6.95 10.67
N SER A 62 -15.51 -6.96 9.54
CA SER A 62 -14.23 -7.66 9.41
C SER A 62 -13.12 -6.90 10.14
N ILE A 63 -12.14 -7.65 10.61
CA ILE A 63 -10.96 -7.11 11.28
C ILE A 63 -9.77 -7.24 10.33
N VAL A 64 -8.93 -6.21 10.27
CA VAL A 64 -7.67 -6.27 9.52
C VAL A 64 -6.80 -7.39 10.09
N PRO A 65 -6.31 -8.34 9.28
CA PRO A 65 -5.57 -9.49 9.79
C PRO A 65 -4.23 -9.08 10.42
N SER A 66 -3.83 -9.78 11.48
CA SER A 66 -2.49 -9.64 12.06
C SER A 66 -1.42 -10.22 11.12
N ILE A 67 -0.14 -9.89 11.35
CA ILE A 67 0.97 -10.49 10.61
C ILE A 67 0.93 -12.02 10.69
N THR A 68 0.73 -12.57 11.89
CA THR A 68 0.62 -14.02 12.08
C THR A 68 -0.55 -14.60 11.29
N LYS A 69 -1.70 -13.92 11.26
CA LYS A 69 -2.86 -14.41 10.48
C LYS A 69 -2.59 -14.39 8.98
N ILE A 70 -1.89 -13.37 8.48
CA ILE A 70 -1.45 -13.31 7.07
C ILE A 70 -0.53 -14.50 6.76
N GLN A 71 0.43 -14.80 7.64
CA GLN A 71 1.34 -15.93 7.46
C GLN A 71 0.60 -17.28 7.47
N GLU A 72 -0.36 -17.46 8.39
CA GLU A 72 -1.22 -18.66 8.43
C GLU A 72 -1.98 -18.85 7.12
N ILE A 73 -2.59 -17.79 6.57
CA ILE A 73 -3.33 -17.86 5.31
C ILE A 73 -2.41 -18.27 4.15
N LEU A 74 -1.18 -17.74 4.07
CA LEU A 74 -0.23 -18.13 3.02
C LEU A 74 0.20 -19.59 3.13
N VAL A 75 0.25 -20.15 4.34
CA VAL A 75 0.48 -21.58 4.56
C VAL A 75 -0.74 -22.40 4.17
N ASP A 76 -1.95 -21.96 4.54
CA ASP A 76 -3.21 -22.62 4.19
C ASP A 76 -3.44 -22.66 2.66
N LEU A 77 -2.93 -21.66 1.94
CA LEU A 77 -2.94 -21.59 0.47
C LEU A 77 -1.80 -22.38 -0.20
N GLU A 78 -0.98 -23.09 0.58
CA GLU A 78 0.18 -23.86 0.13
C GLU A 78 1.28 -23.02 -0.58
N ASP A 79 1.25 -21.69 -0.47
CA ASP A 79 2.28 -20.79 -1.02
C ASP A 79 3.57 -20.80 -0.17
N LYS A 80 3.43 -21.03 1.14
CA LYS A 80 4.54 -21.01 2.10
C LYS A 80 4.56 -22.27 2.97
N PRO A 81 5.73 -22.72 3.45
CA PRO A 81 5.82 -23.84 4.38
C PRO A 81 5.32 -23.45 5.77
N VAL A 82 4.91 -24.43 6.58
CA VAL A 82 4.45 -24.21 7.97
C VAL A 82 5.44 -23.40 8.83
N SER A 83 6.76 -23.54 8.56
CA SER A 83 7.81 -22.76 9.24
C SER A 83 7.75 -21.25 8.99
N PHE A 84 6.96 -20.79 8.02
CA PHE A 84 6.73 -19.38 7.72
C PHE A 84 5.92 -18.67 8.80
N ILE A 85 5.04 -19.39 9.51
CA ILE A 85 4.24 -18.85 10.61
C ILE A 85 5.13 -18.39 11.76
N LYS A 86 4.91 -17.15 12.22
CA LYS A 86 5.74 -16.43 13.21
C LYS A 86 7.19 -16.23 12.80
N SER A 87 7.54 -16.49 11.53
CA SER A 87 8.84 -16.11 10.98
C SER A 87 8.94 -14.58 10.84
N LYS A 88 10.16 -14.11 10.58
CA LYS A 88 10.44 -12.71 10.21
C LYS A 88 10.66 -12.55 8.71
N GLN A 89 10.11 -13.46 7.90
CA GLN A 89 10.24 -13.36 6.45
C GLN A 89 9.30 -12.28 5.91
N TRP A 90 9.78 -11.52 4.93
CA TRP A 90 9.02 -10.49 4.25
C TRP A 90 8.02 -11.10 3.26
N ILE A 91 7.04 -10.29 2.84
CA ILE A 91 6.09 -10.61 1.75
C ILE A 91 6.10 -9.50 0.71
N GLY A 92 5.77 -9.85 -0.53
CA GLY A 92 5.70 -8.93 -1.65
C GLY A 92 4.29 -8.73 -2.18
N THR A 93 4.22 -8.19 -3.39
CA THR A 93 2.95 -7.92 -4.08
C THR A 93 2.19 -9.18 -4.43
N CYS A 94 2.87 -10.30 -4.73
CA CYS A 94 2.21 -11.56 -5.08
C CYS A 94 1.45 -12.15 -3.89
N GLU A 95 2.10 -12.25 -2.72
CA GLU A 95 1.44 -12.68 -1.50
C GLU A 95 0.29 -11.74 -1.13
N ALA A 96 0.47 -10.43 -1.31
CA ALA A 96 -0.60 -9.46 -1.08
C ALA A 96 -1.84 -9.78 -1.95
N THR A 97 -1.68 -10.13 -3.23
CA THR A 97 -2.83 -10.50 -4.08
C THR A 97 -3.54 -11.75 -3.60
N MET A 98 -2.80 -12.76 -3.13
CA MET A 98 -3.37 -14.00 -2.61
C MET A 98 -4.22 -13.72 -1.37
N ILE A 99 -3.71 -12.88 -0.46
CA ILE A 99 -4.43 -12.50 0.76
C ILE A 99 -5.69 -11.69 0.44
N LEU A 100 -5.60 -10.70 -0.45
CA LEU A 100 -6.75 -9.86 -0.81
C LEU A 100 -7.85 -10.67 -1.51
N SER A 101 -7.47 -11.61 -2.37
CA SER A 101 -8.41 -12.56 -2.99
C SER A 101 -9.03 -13.48 -1.94
N GLN A 102 -8.23 -14.11 -1.08
CA GLN A 102 -8.72 -15.08 -0.09
C GLN A 102 -9.64 -14.46 0.97
N LEU A 103 -9.39 -13.23 1.40
CA LEU A 103 -10.16 -12.60 2.48
C LEU A 103 -11.35 -11.79 1.98
N TYR A 104 -11.27 -11.22 0.78
CA TYR A 104 -12.21 -10.21 0.32
C TYR A 104 -12.69 -10.41 -1.13
N ASP A 105 -12.36 -11.55 -1.76
CA ASP A 105 -12.71 -11.82 -3.16
C ASP A 105 -12.30 -10.66 -4.12
N VAL A 106 -11.16 -10.02 -3.82
CA VAL A 106 -10.67 -8.87 -4.59
C VAL A 106 -9.58 -9.32 -5.57
N ASP A 107 -9.92 -9.28 -6.85
CA ASP A 107 -8.96 -9.40 -7.93
C ASP A 107 -7.96 -8.25 -7.92
N CYS A 108 -6.70 -8.55 -8.23
CA CYS A 108 -5.63 -7.57 -8.27
C CYS A 108 -4.87 -7.65 -9.59
N LYS A 109 -4.58 -6.50 -10.18
CA LYS A 109 -3.67 -6.42 -11.33
C LYS A 109 -2.23 -6.27 -10.84
N ILE A 110 -1.36 -7.19 -11.24
CA ILE A 110 0.09 -7.09 -11.01
C ILE A 110 0.77 -6.44 -12.21
N ILE A 111 1.64 -5.47 -11.95
CA ILE A 111 2.47 -4.82 -12.96
C ILE A 111 3.93 -4.94 -12.55
N HIS A 112 4.74 -5.58 -13.39
CA HIS A 112 6.18 -5.61 -13.23
C HIS A 112 6.82 -4.48 -14.04
N ILE A 113 7.60 -3.64 -13.37
CA ILE A 113 8.37 -2.56 -13.95
C ILE A 113 9.85 -2.90 -13.78
N SER A 114 10.51 -3.27 -14.86
CA SER A 114 11.89 -3.78 -14.83
C SER A 114 12.96 -2.75 -14.46
N ASN A 115 12.62 -1.47 -14.42
CA ASN A 115 13.55 -0.37 -14.15
C ASN A 115 12.80 0.83 -13.54
N GLY A 116 13.34 1.44 -12.49
CA GLY A 116 12.71 2.57 -11.81
C GLY A 116 12.45 3.78 -12.71
N TYR A 117 13.29 3.99 -13.72
CA TYR A 117 13.07 5.02 -14.74
C TYR A 117 11.76 4.78 -15.52
N ASN A 118 11.42 3.51 -15.76
CA ASN A 118 10.23 3.14 -16.52
C ASN A 118 8.93 3.36 -15.75
N LEU A 119 8.93 3.69 -14.44
CA LEU A 119 7.72 4.11 -13.73
C LEU A 119 6.99 5.23 -14.47
N LEU A 120 7.74 6.11 -15.13
CA LEU A 120 7.18 7.23 -15.88
C LEU A 120 6.17 6.78 -16.94
N ASN A 121 6.37 5.60 -17.54
CA ASN A 121 5.50 5.04 -18.58
C ASN A 121 4.16 4.54 -18.01
N TYR A 122 4.05 4.38 -16.69
CA TYR A 122 2.87 3.86 -15.99
C TYR A 122 2.05 4.94 -15.29
N MET A 123 2.45 6.22 -15.35
CA MET A 123 1.73 7.32 -14.70
C MET A 123 0.27 7.43 -15.17
N ASN A 124 0.03 7.32 -16.48
CA ASN A 124 -1.33 7.35 -17.05
C ASN A 124 -2.15 6.13 -16.64
N LEU A 125 -1.51 4.97 -16.50
CA LEU A 125 -2.18 3.76 -16.03
C LEU A 125 -2.62 3.91 -14.57
N LEU A 126 -1.75 4.46 -13.72
CA LEU A 126 -2.05 4.71 -12.31
C LEU A 126 -3.16 5.75 -12.16
N SER A 127 -3.10 6.85 -12.92
CA SER A 127 -4.18 7.85 -13.01
C SER A 127 -5.51 7.18 -13.37
N LYS A 128 -5.54 6.37 -14.44
CA LYS A 128 -6.74 5.61 -14.85
C LYS A 128 -7.22 4.65 -13.76
N HIS A 129 -6.31 3.99 -13.04
CA HIS A 129 -6.67 3.10 -11.93
C HIS A 129 -7.38 3.84 -10.80
N PHE A 130 -6.85 4.99 -10.39
CA PHE A 130 -7.48 5.81 -9.34
C PHE A 130 -8.83 6.38 -9.80
N HIS A 131 -8.95 6.76 -11.07
CA HIS A 131 -10.22 7.18 -11.66
C HIS A 131 -11.27 6.05 -11.66
N ASP A 132 -10.91 4.87 -12.18
CA ASP A 132 -11.84 3.76 -12.40
C ASP A 132 -12.19 3.02 -11.10
N PHE A 133 -11.19 2.79 -10.22
CA PHE A 133 -11.33 2.00 -8.99
C PHE A 133 -11.18 2.86 -7.72
N GLY A 134 -10.15 3.70 -7.67
CA GLY A 134 -9.85 4.55 -6.52
C GLY A 134 -9.32 3.77 -5.31
N SER A 135 -8.76 2.58 -5.53
CA SER A 135 -8.12 1.76 -4.50
C SER A 135 -6.64 2.12 -4.32
N PRO A 136 -6.08 2.00 -3.10
CA PRO A 136 -4.65 2.19 -2.86
C PRO A 136 -3.83 1.11 -3.57
N VAL A 137 -2.61 1.46 -3.97
CA VAL A 137 -1.71 0.56 -4.71
C VAL A 137 -0.52 0.22 -3.84
N MET A 138 -0.25 -1.07 -3.67
CA MET A 138 0.98 -1.53 -3.03
C MET A 138 2.11 -1.55 -4.06
N MET A 139 3.25 -0.97 -3.72
CA MET A 139 4.49 -1.01 -4.50
C MET A 139 5.56 -1.74 -3.70
N GLY A 140 6.12 -2.82 -4.25
CA GLY A 140 7.33 -3.45 -3.74
C GLY A 140 8.52 -3.14 -4.65
N GLY A 141 9.66 -2.77 -4.07
CA GLY A 141 10.93 -2.61 -4.78
C GLY A 141 11.97 -3.63 -4.29
N ASP A 142 12.90 -3.96 -5.19
CA ASP A 142 13.97 -4.92 -4.93
C ASP A 142 15.15 -4.27 -4.20
N ALA A 143 15.79 -3.29 -4.83
CA ALA A 143 17.01 -2.69 -4.31
C ALA A 143 16.78 -1.85 -3.05
N ASP A 144 15.58 -1.31 -2.88
CA ASP A 144 15.18 -0.59 -1.67
C ASP A 144 14.57 -1.51 -0.60
N ALA A 145 14.29 -2.78 -0.94
CA ALA A 145 13.64 -3.78 -0.09
C ALA A 145 12.44 -3.23 0.69
N ALA A 146 11.71 -2.28 0.10
CA ALA A 146 10.77 -1.43 0.81
C ALA A 146 9.41 -1.44 0.12
N SER A 147 8.42 -1.99 0.82
CA SER A 147 7.03 -1.82 0.44
C SER A 147 6.54 -0.40 0.75
N LYS A 148 5.75 0.16 -0.17
CA LYS A 148 5.17 1.50 -0.10
C LYS A 148 3.71 1.47 -0.56
N CYS A 149 2.88 2.37 -0.03
CA CYS A 149 1.51 2.53 -0.48
C CYS A 149 1.38 3.80 -1.33
N ILE A 150 1.02 3.67 -2.60
CA ILE A 150 0.71 4.81 -3.47
C ILE A 150 -0.74 5.20 -3.24
N LEU A 151 -0.96 6.46 -2.89
CA LEU A 151 -2.28 7.03 -2.64
C LEU A 151 -2.77 7.93 -3.78
N ALA A 152 -1.88 8.55 -4.56
CA ALA A 152 -2.29 9.46 -5.62
C ALA A 152 -1.23 9.63 -6.71
N VAL A 153 -1.68 10.11 -7.87
CA VAL A 153 -0.90 10.57 -9.00
C VAL A 153 -1.22 12.03 -9.26
N ARG A 154 -0.17 12.84 -9.48
CA ARG A 154 -0.29 14.19 -10.08
C ARG A 154 0.11 14.15 -11.54
N SER A 155 -0.54 14.98 -12.36
CA SER A 155 -0.23 15.14 -13.78
C SER A 155 1.20 15.59 -14.06
N ASN A 156 1.86 16.28 -13.13
CA ASN A 156 3.27 16.67 -13.21
C ASN A 156 4.26 15.52 -12.89
N LYS A 157 3.80 14.26 -12.91
CA LYS A 157 4.59 13.03 -12.71
C LYS A 157 5.05 12.81 -11.27
N GLN A 158 4.21 13.18 -10.30
CA GLN A 158 4.46 12.87 -8.89
C GLN A 158 3.55 11.75 -8.37
N LEU A 159 4.08 10.95 -7.44
CA LEU A 159 3.34 9.94 -6.68
C LEU A 159 3.26 10.35 -5.21
N LEU A 160 2.07 10.31 -4.63
CA LEU A 160 1.89 10.45 -3.19
C LEU A 160 2.09 9.10 -2.54
N ILE A 161 3.13 8.98 -1.72
CA ILE A 161 3.50 7.75 -1.04
C ILE A 161 3.20 7.87 0.45
N LEU A 162 2.56 6.84 0.98
CA LEU A 162 2.46 6.55 2.40
C LEU A 162 3.45 5.43 2.75
N ASP A 163 4.43 5.78 3.58
CA ASP A 163 5.58 4.93 3.91
C ASP A 163 5.34 4.17 5.24
N PRO A 164 5.29 2.82 5.23
CA PRO A 164 5.03 2.02 6.42
C PRO A 164 6.21 1.92 7.40
N HIS A 165 7.38 2.49 7.08
CA HIS A 165 8.60 2.31 7.90
C HIS A 165 8.60 3.16 9.19
N TYR A 166 7.56 3.96 9.41
CA TYR A 166 7.43 4.71 10.66
C TYR A 166 7.33 3.77 11.86
N SER A 167 8.16 3.98 12.88
CA SER A 167 8.18 3.15 14.09
C SER A 167 7.94 3.95 15.39
N GLY A 168 7.45 5.18 15.26
CA GLY A 168 7.17 6.06 16.39
C GLY A 168 5.73 5.95 16.90
N PRO A 169 5.34 6.82 17.84
CA PRO A 169 3.98 6.86 18.39
C PRO A 169 2.94 7.28 17.34
N SER A 170 1.67 6.89 17.54
CA SER A 170 0.60 7.28 16.62
C SER A 170 0.55 8.79 16.37
N PHE A 171 0.45 9.18 15.10
CA PHE A 171 0.31 10.58 14.70
C PHE A 171 -1.02 11.17 15.17
N THR A 172 -0.98 12.43 15.59
CA THR A 172 -2.16 13.17 16.05
C THR A 172 -2.87 13.95 14.92
N SER A 173 -2.22 14.12 13.77
CA SER A 173 -2.78 14.83 12.61
C SER A 173 -2.04 14.47 11.30
N ILE A 174 -2.70 14.72 10.16
CA ILE A 174 -2.12 14.49 8.82
C ILE A 174 -0.92 15.41 8.58
N ASN A 175 -0.96 16.65 9.08
CA ASN A 175 0.16 17.59 8.94
C ASN A 175 1.43 17.06 9.60
N LYS A 176 1.35 16.50 10.82
CA LYS A 176 2.52 15.89 11.47
C LYS A 176 3.04 14.68 10.69
N LEU A 177 2.14 13.89 10.10
CA LEU A 177 2.53 12.76 9.24
C LEU A 177 3.30 13.25 8.00
N ARG A 178 2.85 14.33 7.36
CA ARG A 178 3.57 14.97 6.23
C ARG A 178 4.91 15.58 6.65
N GLU A 179 4.93 16.36 7.73
CA GLU A 179 6.14 16.98 8.29
C GLU A 179 7.20 15.94 8.65
N SER A 180 6.77 14.76 9.09
CA SER A 180 7.68 13.63 9.38
C SER A 180 8.21 12.90 8.15
N GLY A 181 7.69 13.20 6.96
CA GLY A 181 8.15 12.63 5.69
C GLY A 181 7.54 11.28 5.30
N TYR A 182 6.65 10.71 6.11
CA TYR A 182 6.02 9.39 5.83
C TYR A 182 4.75 9.47 4.98
N LEU A 183 4.25 10.67 4.71
CA LEU A 183 3.26 10.95 3.67
C LEU A 183 3.80 12.07 2.79
N LYS A 184 4.33 11.73 1.60
CA LYS A 184 5.13 12.66 0.80
C LYS A 184 4.94 12.43 -0.70
N TRP A 185 5.02 13.51 -1.48
CA TRP A 185 5.09 13.45 -2.94
C TRP A 185 6.52 13.14 -3.40
N TYR A 186 6.65 12.17 -4.30
CA TYR A 186 7.88 11.75 -4.93
C TYR A 186 7.82 12.03 -6.43
N ASN A 187 8.87 12.63 -6.98
CA ASN A 187 9.01 12.92 -8.40
C ASN A 187 9.41 11.66 -9.16
N VAL A 188 8.65 11.31 -10.20
CA VAL A 188 8.97 10.19 -11.09
C VAL A 188 9.67 10.71 -12.35
N PRO A 189 10.84 10.15 -12.74
CA PRO A 189 11.51 9.01 -12.12
C PRO A 189 12.56 9.38 -11.05
N ASN A 190 12.85 10.68 -10.85
CA ASN A 190 14.07 11.13 -10.19
C ASN A 190 14.24 10.70 -8.72
N ASP A 191 13.15 10.54 -7.97
CA ASP A 191 13.20 10.14 -6.57
C ASP A 191 13.17 8.60 -6.38
N PHE A 192 13.13 7.82 -7.47
CA PHE A 192 13.12 6.36 -7.46
C PHE A 192 14.44 5.79 -7.95
N VAL A 193 14.82 4.61 -7.45
CA VAL A 193 16.09 3.96 -7.80
C VAL A 193 16.00 3.41 -9.23
N SER A 194 16.70 4.06 -10.16
CA SER A 194 16.63 3.71 -11.58
C SER A 194 17.02 2.26 -11.86
N SER A 195 18.04 1.72 -11.20
CA SER A 195 18.47 0.33 -11.39
C SER A 195 17.58 -0.73 -10.74
N SER A 196 16.61 -0.34 -9.92
CA SER A 196 15.70 -1.28 -9.26
C SER A 196 14.54 -1.65 -10.17
N PHE A 197 14.01 -2.86 -10.01
CA PHE A 197 12.65 -3.16 -10.47
C PHE A 197 11.63 -2.77 -9.40
N TYR A 198 10.38 -2.60 -9.83
CA TYR A 198 9.23 -2.37 -8.97
C TYR A 198 8.06 -3.24 -9.42
N ASN A 199 7.41 -3.89 -8.45
CA ASN A 199 6.13 -4.57 -8.67
C ASN A 199 5.01 -3.75 -8.05
N LEU A 200 3.91 -3.59 -8.79
CA LEU A 200 2.72 -2.92 -8.31
C LEU A 200 1.58 -3.93 -8.18
N CYS A 201 0.86 -3.90 -7.06
CA CYS A 201 -0.39 -4.60 -6.85
C CYS A 201 -1.53 -3.56 -6.81
N LEU A 202 -2.43 -3.65 -7.80
CA LEU A 202 -3.55 -2.74 -8.01
C LEU A 202 -4.88 -3.47 -7.77
N PRO A 203 -5.49 -3.36 -6.58
CA PRO A 203 -6.78 -3.99 -6.27
C PRO A 203 -7.90 -3.46 -7.18
N GLN A 204 -8.58 -4.34 -7.92
CA GLN A 204 -9.61 -3.98 -8.91
C GLN A 204 -11.01 -3.86 -8.28
N LEU A 205 -11.09 -3.20 -7.12
CA LEU A 205 -12.32 -3.01 -6.38
C LEU A 205 -12.82 -1.58 -6.53
N LYS A 206 -14.06 -1.42 -7.02
CA LYS A 206 -14.71 -0.11 -7.04
C LYS A 206 -15.34 0.17 -5.68
N LYS A 207 -15.11 1.37 -5.16
CA LYS A 207 -15.99 1.95 -4.14
C LYS A 207 -17.40 2.06 -4.75
N VAL A 208 -18.40 1.51 -4.06
CA VAL A 208 -19.82 1.69 -4.39
C VAL A 208 -20.32 2.95 -3.70
#